data_AF-A0A960RAU5-F1
#
_entry.id   AF-A0A960RAU5-F1
#
_cell.length_a   1.000
_cell.length_b   1.000
_cell.length_c   1.000
_cell.angle_alpha   90.00
_cell.angle_beta   90.00
_cell.angle_gamma   90.00
#
_symmetry.space_group_name_H-M   'P 1'
#
loop_
_entity.id
_entity.type
_entity.pdbx_description
1 polymer ?
#
loop_
_entity_poly.entity_id
_entity_poly.type
_entity_poly.pdbx_seq_one_letter_code
_entity_poly.pdbx_strand_id
1 'polypeptide(L)' 'MSVFAIAATAWSADRPNILFIFSDDHSPNAIGAYQGWLRSLNPTPEIDQLAAQGMVFEKSFCT' A
#
# COMPACT_ATOMS: atom_id res chain seq x y z
N MET A 1 -26.03 21.50 19.59
CA MET A 1 -26.41 20.60 18.48
C MET A 1 -25.31 19.55 18.34
N SER A 2 -25.50 18.38 18.95
CA SER A 2 -24.53 17.28 18.82
C SER A 2 -24.73 16.60 17.47
N VAL A 3 -23.73 16.68 16.60
CA VAL A 3 -23.70 15.96 15.33
C VAL A 3 -23.24 14.53 15.64
N PHE A 4 -24.12 13.55 15.48
CA PHE A 4 -23.75 12.13 15.50
C PHE A 4 -23.28 11.74 14.09
N ALA A 5 -22.04 11.27 13.97
CA ALA A 5 -21.52 10.72 12.72
C ALA A 5 -22.02 9.27 12.55
N ILE A 6 -22.74 9.00 11.46
CA ILE A 6 -23.12 7.64 11.06
C ILE A 6 -21.93 7.05 10.30
N ALA A 7 -21.27 6.04 10.86
CA ALA A 7 -20.23 5.28 10.18
C ALA A 7 -20.89 4.30 9.19
N ALA A 8 -20.55 4.41 7.90
CA ALA A 8 -20.98 3.43 6.89
C ALA A 8 -20.07 2.20 6.94
N THR A 9 -20.64 1.02 7.14
CA THR A 9 -19.93 -0.25 7.02
C THR A 9 -19.95 -0.70 5.56
N ALA A 10 -18.78 -0.72 4.91
CA ALA A 10 -18.65 -1.33 3.59
C ALA A 10 -18.68 -2.86 3.71
N TRP A 11 -19.58 -3.53 2.97
CA TRP A 11 -19.56 -4.99 2.86
C TRP A 11 -18.50 -5.43 1.84
N SER A 12 -17.64 -6.36 2.24
CA SER A 12 -16.75 -7.06 1.31
C SER A 12 -17.57 -7.96 0.38
N ALA A 13 -17.11 -8.16 -0.86
CA ALA A 13 -17.65 -9.22 -1.69
C ALA A 13 -17.39 -10.59 -1.03
N ASP A 14 -18.35 -11.53 -1.14
CA ASP A 14 -18.22 -12.90 -0.63
C ASP A 14 -16.99 -13.63 -1.20
N ARG A 15 -16.56 -13.22 -2.41
CA ARG A 15 -15.37 -13.74 -3.10
C ARG A 15 -14.62 -12.57 -3.75
N PRO A 16 -13.63 -11.98 -3.07
CA PRO A 16 -12.85 -10.88 -3.64
C PRO A 16 -11.98 -11.37 -4.79
N ASN A 17 -11.70 -10.49 -5.75
CA ASN A 17 -10.70 -10.75 -6.79
C ASN A 17 -9.30 -10.56 -6.21
N ILE A 18 -8.34 -11.38 -6.66
CA ILE A 18 -6.93 -11.28 -6.25
C ILE A 18 -6.11 -10.88 -7.47
N LEU A 19 -5.42 -9.74 -7.38
CA LEU A 19 -4.42 -9.30 -8.35
C LEU A 19 -3.05 -9.34 -7.67
N PHE A 20 -2.12 -10.14 -8.21
CA PHE A 20 -0.74 -10.19 -7.76
C PHE A 20 0.17 -9.50 -8.77
N ILE A 21 0.89 -8.48 -8.31
CA ILE A 21 1.84 -7.71 -9.11
C ILE A 21 3.23 -8.00 -8.57
N PHE A 22 4.14 -8.41 -9.45
CA PHE A 22 5.53 -8.72 -9.12
C PHE A 22 6.46 -7.91 -10.01
N SER A 23 7.52 -7.36 -9.42
CA SER A 23 8.59 -6.63 -10.11
C SER A 23 9.91 -7.29 -9.75
N ASP A 24 10.71 -7.61 -10.75
CA ASP A 24 12.04 -8.19 -10.55
C ASP A 24 13.04 -7.15 -10.02
N ASP A 25 14.02 -7.60 -9.23
CA ASP A 25 15.11 -6.79 -8.65
C ASP A 25 14.70 -5.46 -7.99
N HIS A 26 13.45 -5.35 -7.52
CA HIS A 26 12.96 -4.10 -6.95
C HIS A 26 13.41 -3.94 -5.49
N SER A 27 14.41 -3.08 -5.28
CA SER A 27 14.89 -2.75 -3.93
C SER A 27 13.82 -2.02 -3.11
N PRO A 28 13.58 -2.40 -1.84
CA PRO A 28 12.71 -1.64 -0.94
C PRO A 28 13.13 -0.17 -0.80
N ASN A 29 14.43 0.13 -0.89
CA ASN A 29 14.93 1.51 -0.81
C ASN A 29 14.45 2.41 -1.96
N ALA A 30 14.08 1.82 -3.10
CA ALA A 30 13.62 2.52 -4.30
C ALA A 30 12.09 2.75 -4.32
N ILE A 31 11.33 2.15 -3.41
CA ILE A 31 9.89 2.32 -3.29
C ILE A 31 9.59 3.41 -2.25
N GLY A 32 8.81 4.42 -2.63
CA GLY A 32 8.49 5.58 -1.78
C GLY A 32 7.88 5.20 -0.43
N ALA A 33 6.97 4.22 -0.41
CA ALA A 33 6.31 3.69 0.78
C ALA A 33 7.28 3.18 1.87
N TYR A 34 8.49 2.74 1.53
CA TYR A 34 9.49 2.28 2.50
C TYR A 34 10.41 3.41 3.01
N GLN A 35 10.22 4.64 2.51
CA GLN A 35 10.93 5.84 2.95
C GLN A 35 12.46 5.78 2.84
N GLY A 36 12.97 4.87 2.01
CA GLY A 36 14.39 4.71 1.75
C GLY A 36 15.05 5.93 1.12
N TRP A 37 16.38 5.89 1.03
CA TRP A 37 17.20 7.01 0.55
C TRP A 37 17.02 7.29 -0.96
N LEU A 38 16.45 6.37 -1.74
CA LEU A 38 16.19 6.54 -3.17
C LEU A 38 14.78 7.06 -3.50
N ARG A 39 13.90 7.27 -2.50
CA ARG A 39 12.49 7.64 -2.72
C ARG A 39 12.28 8.86 -3.63
N SER A 40 13.22 9.80 -3.63
CA SER A 40 13.13 11.04 -4.41
C SER A 40 13.73 10.93 -5.81
N LEU A 41 14.48 9.86 -6.10
CA LEU A 41 15.15 9.68 -7.38
C LEU A 41 14.18 9.26 -8.49
N ASN A 42 13.29 8.30 -8.19
CA ASN A 42 12.26 7.83 -9.10
C ASN A 42 10.96 7.55 -8.33
N PRO A 43 10.09 8.55 -8.14
CA PRO A 43 8.91 8.44 -7.30
C PRO A 43 7.94 7.35 -7.76
N THR A 44 7.28 6.69 -6.80
CA THR A 44 6.32 5.60 -7.03
C THR A 44 4.91 5.97 -6.54
N PRO A 45 4.28 7.05 -7.05
CA PRO A 45 3.08 7.63 -6.44
C PRO A 45 1.90 6.64 -6.33
N GLU A 46 1.71 5.76 -7.32
CA GLU A 46 0.63 4.76 -7.30
C GLU A 46 0.87 3.65 -6.27
N ILE A 47 2.14 3.22 -6.10
CA ILE A 47 2.50 2.24 -5.07
C ILE A 47 2.36 2.88 -3.68
N ASP A 48 2.76 4.14 -3.55
CA ASP A 48 2.66 4.90 -2.31
C ASP A 48 1.19 5.10 -1.90
N GLN A 49 0.31 5.36 -2.87
CA GLN A 49 -1.13 5.44 -2.65
C GLN A 49 -1.73 4.09 -2.22
N LEU A 50 -1.35 2.99 -2.88
CA LEU A 50 -1.78 1.64 -2.50
C LEU A 50 -1.33 1.30 -1.08
N ALA A 51 -0.09 1.65 -0.72
CA ALA A 51 0.45 1.49 0.62
C ALA A 51 -0.34 2.29 1.67
N ALA A 52 -0.68 3.55 1.37
CA ALA A 52 -1.45 4.43 2.28
C ALA A 52 -2.91 3.97 2.49
N GLN A 53 -3.50 3.29 1.49
CA GLN A 53 -4.85 2.73 1.57
C GLN A 53 -4.89 1.32 2.15
N GLY A 54 -3.73 0.66 2.24
CA GLY A 54 -3.61 -0.74 2.61
C GLY A 54 -2.59 -0.96 3.71
N MET A 55 -1.62 -1.82 3.44
CA MET A 55 -0.60 -2.25 4.39
C MET A 55 0.77 -2.30 3.71
N VAL A 56 1.81 -1.97 4.48
CA VAL A 56 3.22 -2.14 4.10
C VAL A 56 3.85 -3.19 4.99
N PHE A 57 4.55 -4.16 4.39
CA PHE A 57 5.33 -5.16 5.13
C PHE A 57 6.77 -4.69 5.26
N GLU A 58 7.12 -4.04 6.37
CA GLU A 58 8.48 -3.51 6.61
C GLU A 58 9.57 -4.60 6.67
N LYS A 59 9.18 -5.85 6.94
CA LYS A 59 10.09 -7.00 7.11
C LYS A 59 9.63 -8.19 6.28
N SER A 60 9.55 -7.99 4.97
CA SER A 60 9.33 -9.06 3.99
C SER A 60 10.67 -9.59 3.48
N PHE A 61 10.96 -10.87 3.70
CA PHE A 61 12.24 -11.49 3.33
C PHE A 61 12.04 -12.54 2.24
N CYS A 62 12.99 -12.61 1.31
CA CYS A 62 13.11 -13.69 0.33
C CYS A 62 14.17 -14.69 0.81
N THR A 63 13.98 -15.98 0.51
CA THR A 63 14.94 -17.06 0.78
C THR A 63 15.78 -17.38 -0.43
#